data_AF-A0AA41XVK7-F1
#
_entry.id   AF-A0AA41XVK7-F1
#
_cell.length_a   1.000
_cell.length_b   1.000
_cell.length_c   1.000
_cell.angle_alpha   90.00
_cell.angle_beta   90.00
_cell.angle_gamma   90.00
#
_symmetry.space_group_name_H-M   'P 1'
#
loop_
_entity.id
_entity.type
_entity.pdbx_description
1 polymer ?
#
loop_
_entity_poly.entity_id
_entity_poly.type
_entity_poly.pdbx_seq_one_letter_code
_entity_poly.pdbx_strand_id
1 'polypeptide(L)'
;MEAIESGLSNYRAVRVAPTPIFDRWLELMRARRPVDVPAYLLPKWARPRLEAGEPMQTARVSADDRVVFRPEDAAETVERLGL
;
A
#
# COMPACT_ATOMS: atom_id res chain seq x y z
N MET A 1 -18.15 -9.37 -9.66
CA MET A 1 -17.35 -10.56 -9.32
C MET A 1 -16.28 -10.84 -10.38
N GLU A 2 -16.59 -10.69 -11.68
CA GLU A 2 -15.63 -10.82 -12.81
C GLU A 2 -14.38 -9.92 -12.78
N ALA A 3 -14.49 -8.66 -12.30
CA ALA A 3 -13.37 -7.72 -12.36
C ALA A 3 -12.19 -8.11 -11.44
N ILE A 4 -12.49 -8.79 -10.33
CA ILE A 4 -11.49 -9.25 -9.35
C ILE A 4 -10.70 -10.43 -9.94
N GLU A 5 -11.40 -11.36 -10.58
CA GLU A 5 -10.80 -12.55 -11.19
C GLU A 5 -9.87 -12.19 -12.36
N SER A 6 -10.24 -11.19 -13.16
CA SER A 6 -9.43 -10.71 -14.28
C SER A 6 -8.11 -10.05 -13.84
N GLY A 7 -8.13 -9.30 -12.72
CA GLY A 7 -6.91 -8.72 -12.12
C GLY A 7 -5.96 -9.79 -11.55
N LEU A 8 -6.51 -10.82 -10.91
CA LEU A 8 -5.75 -11.95 -10.33
C LEU A 8 -5.07 -12.83 -11.39
N SER A 9 -5.71 -13.02 -12.54
CA SER A 9 -5.17 -13.87 -13.62
C SER A 9 -3.91 -13.25 -14.26
N ASN A 10 -3.89 -11.91 -14.42
CA ASN A 10 -2.72 -11.20 -14.91
C ASN A 10 -1.54 -11.22 -13.91
N TYR A 11 -1.82 -11.19 -12.61
CA TYR A 11 -0.77 -11.25 -11.58
C TYR A 11 -0.06 -12.60 -11.53
N ARG A 12 -0.80 -13.71 -11.66
CA ARG A 12 -0.23 -15.07 -11.67
C ARG A 12 0.59 -15.40 -12.93
N ALA A 13 0.30 -14.76 -14.06
CA ALA A 13 0.99 -15.01 -15.32
C ALA A 13 2.42 -14.43 -15.34
N VAL A 14 2.69 -13.40 -14.53
CA VAL A 14 3.99 -12.76 -14.45
C VAL A 14 4.73 -13.35 -13.26
N ARG A 15 5.74 -14.20 -13.52
CA ARG A 15 6.60 -14.88 -12.52
C ARG A 15 7.48 -13.92 -11.69
N VAL A 16 6.99 -12.74 -11.32
CA VAL A 16 7.65 -11.84 -10.38
C VAL A 16 7.14 -12.23 -9.01
N ALA A 17 8.00 -12.88 -8.21
CA ALA A 17 7.72 -13.04 -6.80
C ALA A 17 7.44 -11.63 -6.24
N PRO A 18 6.30 -11.37 -5.59
CA PRO A 18 6.06 -10.09 -4.94
C PRO A 18 7.25 -9.78 -4.05
N THR A 19 7.96 -8.69 -4.33
CA THR A 19 8.88 -8.13 -3.35
C THR A 19 8.03 -7.76 -2.14
N PRO A 20 8.36 -8.25 -0.93
CA PRO A 20 7.66 -7.85 0.28
C PRO A 20 7.56 -6.33 0.32
N ILE A 21 6.36 -5.85 0.59
CA ILE A 21 6.03 -4.42 0.51
C ILE A 21 7.01 -3.54 1.31
N PHE A 22 7.52 -4.08 2.42
CA PHE A 22 8.53 -3.45 3.27
C PHE A 22 9.89 -3.24 2.59
N ASP A 23 10.41 -4.22 1.86
CA ASP A 23 11.70 -4.13 1.17
C ASP A 23 11.62 -3.11 0.02
N ARG A 24 10.51 -3.16 -0.74
CA ARG A 24 10.21 -2.18 -1.78
C ARG A 24 10.16 -0.75 -1.22
N TRP A 25 9.61 -0.56 -0.02
CA TRP A 25 9.57 0.75 0.61
C TRP A 25 10.94 1.24 1.05
N LEU A 26 11.76 0.37 1.64
CA LEU A 26 13.12 0.73 2.04
C LEU A 26 13.95 1.20 0.85
N GLU A 27 13.82 0.55 -0.31
CA GLU A 27 14.47 0.96 -1.55
C GLU A 27 13.98 2.34 -2.03
N LEU A 28 12.66 2.56 -2.05
CA LEU A 28 12.10 3.83 -2.50
C LEU A 28 12.45 5.00 -1.57
N MET A 29 12.47 4.77 -0.24
CA MET A 29 12.91 5.75 0.74
C MET A 29 14.38 6.12 0.56
N ARG A 30 15.26 5.12 0.36
CA ARG A 30 16.69 5.35 0.06
C ARG A 30 16.88 6.16 -1.22
N ALA A 31 16.05 5.92 -2.23
CA ALA A 31 16.06 6.65 -3.49
C ALA A 31 15.37 8.03 -3.42
N ARG A 32 14.89 8.47 -2.24
CA ARG A 32 14.08 9.68 -2.07
C ARG A 32 12.93 9.78 -3.08
N ARG A 33 12.28 8.65 -3.37
CA ARG A 33 11.10 8.61 -4.23
C ARG A 33 9.86 8.60 -3.35
N PRO A 34 8.70 9.06 -3.87
CA PRO A 34 7.45 8.90 -3.16
C PRO A 34 7.19 7.43 -2.81
N VAL A 35 6.78 7.18 -1.57
CA VAL A 35 6.51 5.84 -1.05
C VAL A 35 5.07 5.77 -0.55
N ASP A 36 4.32 4.78 -1.04
CA ASP A 36 2.98 4.46 -0.55
C ASP A 36 3.11 3.45 0.60
N VAL A 37 2.80 3.85 1.84
CA VAL A 37 2.85 3.00 3.05
C VAL A 37 1.50 2.97 3.76
N PRO A 38 1.06 1.88 4.40
CA PRO A 38 -0.13 1.85 5.23
C PRO A 38 -0.05 2.92 6.30
N ALA A 39 -1.11 3.70 6.42
CA ALA A 39 -1.14 4.88 7.27
C ALA A 39 -0.91 4.52 8.76
N TYR A 40 -1.21 3.30 9.19
CA TYR A 40 -0.96 2.83 10.56
C TYR A 40 0.53 2.69 10.92
N LEU A 41 1.42 2.64 9.93
CA LEU A 41 2.88 2.58 10.13
C LEU A 41 3.53 3.97 10.29
N LEU A 42 2.82 5.05 9.96
CA LEU A 42 3.34 6.41 10.14
C LEU A 42 3.60 6.75 11.62
N PRO A 43 4.32 7.82 11.97
CA PRO A 43 4.38 8.31 13.35
C PRO A 43 2.99 8.70 13.87
N LYS A 44 2.70 8.51 15.16
CA LYS A 44 1.36 8.73 15.77
C LYS A 44 0.76 10.11 15.46
N TRP A 45 1.59 11.14 15.35
CA TRP A 45 1.17 12.52 15.03
C TRP A 45 0.72 12.71 13.58
N ALA A 46 1.12 11.82 12.67
CA ALA A 46 0.77 11.84 11.25
C ALA A 46 -0.31 10.81 10.88
N ARG A 47 -0.75 9.95 11.81
CA ARG A 47 -1.74 8.91 11.49
C ARG A 47 -3.15 9.50 11.42
N PRO A 48 -3.95 9.15 10.41
CA PRO A 48 -5.39 9.36 10.49
C PRO A 48 -5.97 8.46 11.58
N ARG A 49 -7.14 8.85 12.11
CA ARG A 49 -7.88 7.97 13.01
C ARG A 49 -8.41 6.78 12.21
N LEU A 50 -8.23 5.57 12.76
CA LEU A 50 -8.85 4.37 12.22
C LEU A 50 -10.25 4.26 12.82
N GLU A 51 -11.25 4.21 11.95
CA GLU A 51 -12.65 4.04 12.32
C GLU A 51 -13.15 2.68 11.84
N ALA A 52 -13.96 2.01 12.66
CA ALA A 52 -14.51 0.72 12.29
C ALA A 52 -15.51 0.89 11.14
N GLY A 53 -15.38 0.07 10.09
CA GLY A 53 -16.22 0.14 8.90
C GLY A 53 -15.68 1.06 7.80
N GLU A 54 -14.66 1.86 8.08
CA GLU A 54 -13.96 2.65 7.07
C GLU A 54 -12.85 1.83 6.39
N PRO A 55 -12.58 2.05 5.08
CA PRO A 55 -11.44 1.45 4.41
C PRO A 55 -10.14 1.81 5.12
N MET A 56 -9.21 0.84 5.15
CA MET A 56 -7.84 1.12 5.57
C MET A 56 -7.26 2.22 4.68
N GLN A 57 -6.38 3.06 5.23
CA GLN A 57 -5.75 4.14 4.48
C GLN A 57 -4.29 3.81 4.16
N THR A 58 -3.88 4.17 2.95
CA THR A 58 -2.50 4.22 2.50
C THR A 58 -2.07 5.68 2.46
N ALA A 59 -0.84 5.93 2.86
CA ALA A 59 -0.20 7.24 2.89
C ALA A 59 0.92 7.29 1.86
N ARG A 60 0.85 8.23 0.93
CA ARG A 60 1.93 8.55 0.02
C ARG A 60 2.82 9.60 0.65
N VAL A 61 4.02 9.20 1.06
CA VAL A 61 5.06 10.06 1.61
C VAL A 61 5.96 10.50 0.47
N SER A 62 5.96 11.80 0.17
CA SER A 62 6.79 12.40 -0.87
C SER A 62 8.22 12.63 -0.37
N ALA A 63 9.14 12.90 -1.30
CA ALA A 63 10.54 13.17 -0.99
C ALA A 63 10.77 14.44 -0.16
N ASP A 64 9.79 15.34 -0.12
CA ASP A 64 9.73 16.58 0.62
C ASP A 64 8.90 16.46 1.91
N ASP A 65 8.73 15.24 2.43
CA ASP A 65 7.99 14.89 3.64
C ASP A 65 6.48 15.23 3.62
N ARG A 66 5.93 15.55 2.45
CA ARG A 66 4.48 15.70 2.29
C ARG A 66 3.79 14.35 2.32
N VAL A 67 2.71 14.27 3.09
CA VAL A 67 1.90 13.05 3.23
C VAL A 67 0.52 13.28 2.63
N VAL A 68 0.11 12.39 1.73
CA VAL A 68 -1.25 12.37 1.15
C VAL A 68 -1.90 11.03 1.46
N PHE A 69 -3.11 11.05 1.99
CA PHE A 69 -3.86 9.85 2.30
C PHE A 69 -4.82 9.47 1.17
N ARG A 70 -4.96 8.16 0.97
CA ARG A 70 -5.97 7.58 0.10
C ARG A 70 -6.49 6.29 0.72
N PRO A 71 -7.74 5.89 0.44
CA PRO A 71 -8.20 4.55 0.77
C PRO A 71 -7.33 3.50 0.05
N GLU A 72 -7.05 2.41 0.77
CA GLU A 72 -6.43 1.20 0.24
C GLU A 72 -7.39 0.58 -0.80
N ASP A 73 -6.85 0.12 -1.92
CA ASP A 73 -7.66 -0.61 -2.90
C ASP A 73 -7.80 -2.11 -2.53
N ALA A 74 -8.65 -2.83 -3.27
CA ALA A 74 -8.92 -4.23 -2.99
C ALA A 74 -7.69 -5.13 -3.20
N ALA A 75 -6.81 -4.81 -4.15
CA ALA A 75 -5.61 -5.59 -4.42
C ALA A 75 -4.58 -5.40 -3.30
N GLU A 76 -4.37 -4.16 -2.87
CA GLU A 76 -3.51 -3.81 -1.74
C GLU A 76 -4.01 -4.47 -0.44
N THR A 77 -5.33 -4.49 -0.22
CA THR A 77 -5.95 -5.15 0.94
C THR A 77 -5.64 -6.64 0.97
N VAL A 78 -5.79 -7.33 -0.16
CA VAL A 78 -5.51 -8.77 -0.30
C VAL A 78 -4.03 -9.05 -0.06
N GLU A 79 -3.14 -8.26 -0.66
CA GLU A 79 -1.69 -8.37 -0.48
C GLU A 79 -1.29 -8.20 0.99
N ARG A 80 -1.86 -7.19 1.68
CA ARG A 80 -1.60 -6.93 3.10
C ARG A 80 -2.12 -8.05 4.00
N LEU A 81 -3.28 -8.63 3.70
CA LEU A 81 -3.89 -9.69 4.51
C LEU A 81 -3.34 -11.08 4.18
N GLY A 82 -2.56 -11.22 3.09
CA GLY A 82 -2.02 -12.50 2.63
C GLY A 82 -3.11 -13.46 2.15
N LEU A 83 -4.19 -12.92 1.56
CA LEU A 83 -5.37 -13.67 1.11
C LEU A 83 -5.26 -14.14 -0.35
#